data_AF-A0A315XCU6-F1
#
_entry.id   AF-A0A315XCU6-F1
#
_cell.length_a   1.000
_cell.length_b   1.000
_cell.length_c   1.000
_cell.angle_alpha   90.00
_cell.angle_beta   90.00
_cell.angle_gamma   90.00
#
_symmetry.space_group_name_H-M   'P 1'
#
loop_
_entity.id
_entity.type
_entity.pdbx_description
1 polymer ?
#
loop_
_entity_poly.entity_id
_entity_poly.type
_entity_poly.pdbx_seq_one_letter_code
_entity_poly.pdbx_strand_id
1 'polypeptide(L)'
;MPADSLNIVKNFLETNIGDLGIIIFRKSVEKLNIGANPSKNEIENLVLSVEKTIAKLYGEKKSRSIFDKLRKELIEYDTFFDRFFGSKIEDTLNNFFEMKGIPRGTEIQEIAMFLISNGCQESEKKLIETLKQLTKLRIIHDLKGSILNSEIKSFLDKNSQYSESDIEIFINEMKKKKLEINDIDLKDKIEKERLFRKFNYMERKEDEEEKIVNQYVALFNSKLKKEYEYITSDTDIISLMKKNHYLYLYFKRYSINL
;
A
#
# COMPACT_ATOMS: atom_id res chain seq x y z
N MET A 1 -3.25 17.96 -9.98
CA MET A 1 -2.82 17.02 -11.03
C MET A 1 -1.34 16.81 -10.83
N PRO A 2 -0.80 15.59 -11.01
CA PRO A 2 0.61 15.31 -10.76
C PRO A 2 1.52 15.97 -11.81
N ALA A 3 2.81 16.11 -11.48
CA ALA A 3 3.86 16.57 -12.40
C ALA A 3 3.88 15.77 -13.74
N ASP A 4 3.37 14.53 -13.71
CA ASP A 4 3.26 13.66 -14.88
C ASP A 4 2.25 14.16 -15.92
N SER A 5 1.26 14.98 -15.57
CA SER A 5 0.32 15.56 -16.54
C SER A 5 1.02 16.47 -17.55
N LEU A 6 2.08 17.19 -17.14
CA LEU A 6 2.91 17.98 -18.08
C LEU A 6 3.71 17.09 -19.01
N ASN A 7 4.24 15.97 -18.49
CA ASN A 7 4.97 15.00 -19.28
C ASN A 7 4.06 14.32 -20.31
N ILE A 8 2.82 13.97 -19.93
CA ILE A 8 1.82 13.42 -20.83
C ILE A 8 1.55 14.40 -21.98
N VAL A 9 1.26 15.67 -21.68
CA VAL A 9 1.00 16.70 -22.71
C VAL A 9 2.22 16.89 -23.61
N LYS A 10 3.42 16.98 -23.04
CA LYS A 10 4.67 17.15 -23.80
C LYS A 10 4.93 15.97 -24.74
N ASN A 11 4.91 14.74 -24.22
CA ASN A 11 5.19 13.53 -24.97
C ASN A 11 4.15 13.31 -26.07
N PHE A 12 2.88 13.63 -25.78
CA PHE A 12 1.82 13.54 -26.77
C PHE A 12 2.02 14.53 -27.92
N LEU A 13 2.40 15.77 -27.62
CA LEU A 13 2.67 16.79 -28.63
C LEU A 13 3.92 16.46 -29.45
N GLU A 14 4.97 15.96 -28.82
CA GLU A 14 6.17 15.46 -29.50
C GLU A 14 5.83 14.31 -30.46
N THR A 15 5.03 13.34 -30.02
CA THR A 15 4.65 12.19 -30.84
C THR A 15 3.76 12.57 -32.04
N ASN A 16 2.80 13.47 -31.83
CA ASN A 16 1.78 13.77 -32.84
C ASN A 16 2.10 14.99 -33.73
N ILE A 17 3.02 15.86 -33.29
CA ILE A 17 3.32 17.15 -33.95
C ILE A 17 4.83 17.34 -34.16
N GLY A 18 5.67 16.54 -33.49
CA GLY A 18 7.13 16.62 -33.59
C GLY A 18 7.70 17.81 -32.81
N ASP A 19 8.90 18.24 -33.19
CA ASP A 19 9.65 19.30 -32.51
C ASP A 19 8.86 20.62 -32.38
N LEU A 20 8.03 20.92 -33.36
CA LEU A 20 7.16 22.10 -33.33
C LEU A 20 6.16 22.03 -32.17
N GLY A 21 5.65 20.84 -31.85
CA GLY A 21 4.78 20.59 -30.70
C GLY A 21 5.48 20.89 -29.38
N ILE A 22 6.75 20.50 -29.24
CA ILE A 22 7.57 20.78 -28.06
C ILE A 22 7.81 22.28 -27.89
N ILE A 23 8.12 22.98 -28.99
CA ILE A 23 8.34 24.43 -28.97
C ILE A 23 7.08 25.17 -28.54
N ILE A 24 5.91 24.78 -29.09
CA ILE A 24 4.62 25.38 -28.72
C ILE A 24 4.29 25.09 -27.25
N PHE A 25 4.51 23.85 -26.80
CA PHE A 25 4.33 23.46 -25.40
C PHE A 25 5.16 24.33 -24.45
N ARG A 26 6.47 24.45 -24.68
CA ARG A 26 7.37 25.26 -23.82
C ARG A 26 6.93 26.72 -23.75
N LYS A 27 6.63 27.33 -24.91
CA LYS A 27 6.13 28.71 -24.98
C LYS A 27 4.81 28.89 -24.23
N SER A 28 3.91 27.91 -24.31
CA SER A 28 2.63 27.96 -23.61
C SER A 28 2.78 27.77 -22.10
N VAL A 29 3.69 26.91 -21.64
CA VAL A 29 4.03 26.73 -20.21
C VAL A 29 4.61 28.02 -19.63
N GLU A 30 5.59 28.63 -20.32
CA GLU A 30 6.18 29.91 -19.92
C GLU A 30 5.15 31.03 -19.89
N LYS A 31 4.32 31.15 -20.94
CA LYS A 31 3.29 32.19 -21.05
C LYS A 31 2.22 32.07 -19.97
N LEU A 32 1.84 30.86 -19.60
CA LEU A 32 0.84 30.59 -18.57
C LEU A 32 1.43 30.52 -17.16
N ASN A 33 2.76 30.68 -17.03
CA ASN A 33 3.50 30.59 -15.77
C ASN A 33 3.20 29.30 -14.97
N ILE A 34 3.18 28.17 -15.68
CA ILE A 34 2.84 26.87 -15.08
C ILE A 34 4.06 26.32 -14.34
N GLY A 35 3.91 26.10 -13.03
CA GLY A 35 4.95 25.51 -12.18
C GLY A 35 5.12 24.00 -12.37
N ALA A 36 6.09 23.41 -11.64
CA ALA A 36 6.39 21.97 -11.72
C ALA A 36 5.22 21.06 -11.32
N ASN A 37 4.28 21.56 -10.51
CA ASN A 37 3.12 20.82 -10.00
C ASN A 37 1.81 21.56 -10.36
N PRO A 38 1.30 21.39 -11.59
CA PRO A 38 0.12 22.11 -12.04
C PRO A 38 -1.19 21.57 -11.47
N SER A 39 -2.10 22.48 -11.16
CA SER A 39 -3.51 22.19 -10.92
C SER A 39 -4.20 21.69 -12.19
N LYS A 40 -5.37 21.07 -12.02
CA LYS A 40 -6.19 20.58 -13.13
C LYS A 40 -6.59 21.71 -14.09
N ASN A 41 -6.97 22.86 -13.52
CA ASN A 41 -7.31 24.03 -14.30
C ASN A 41 -6.11 24.57 -15.09
N GLU A 42 -4.89 24.50 -14.55
CA GLU A 42 -3.68 24.91 -15.27
C GLU A 42 -3.39 23.98 -16.45
N ILE A 43 -3.58 22.66 -16.30
CA ILE A 43 -3.44 21.70 -17.41
C ILE A 43 -4.52 21.92 -18.47
N GLU A 44 -5.78 22.12 -18.09
CA GLU A 44 -6.85 22.42 -19.05
C GLU A 44 -6.58 23.71 -19.83
N ASN A 45 -6.13 24.76 -19.14
CA ASN A 45 -5.75 26.03 -19.76
C ASN A 45 -4.55 25.86 -20.71
N LEU A 46 -3.57 25.03 -20.34
CA LEU A 46 -2.45 24.68 -21.21
C LEU A 46 -2.95 23.99 -22.48
N VAL A 47 -3.74 22.94 -22.35
CA VAL A 47 -4.32 22.17 -23.47
C VAL A 47 -5.09 23.10 -24.41
N LEU A 48 -5.94 23.99 -23.88
CA LEU A 48 -6.68 24.98 -24.67
C LEU A 48 -5.77 25.99 -25.38
N SER A 49 -4.71 26.46 -24.73
CA SER A 49 -3.75 27.42 -25.28
C SER A 49 -2.95 26.81 -26.44
N VAL A 50 -2.50 25.57 -26.27
CA VAL A 50 -1.77 24.83 -27.30
C VAL A 50 -2.71 24.47 -28.46
N GLU A 51 -3.95 24.03 -28.19
CA GLU A 51 -4.97 23.76 -29.21
C GLU A 51 -5.27 24.99 -30.07
N LYS A 52 -5.45 26.16 -29.47
CA LYS A 52 -5.64 27.42 -30.22
C LYS A 52 -4.48 27.74 -31.15
N THR A 53 -3.25 27.41 -30.74
CA THR A 53 -2.05 27.68 -31.53
C THR A 53 -1.94 26.69 -32.69
N ILE A 54 -2.21 25.42 -32.46
CA ILE A 54 -2.17 24.37 -33.49
C ILE A 54 -3.34 24.50 -34.46
N ALA A 55 -4.52 24.93 -34.02
CA ALA A 55 -5.66 25.23 -34.89
C ALA A 55 -5.32 26.30 -35.93
N LYS A 56 -4.52 27.31 -35.57
CA LYS A 56 -4.03 28.33 -36.51
C LYS A 56 -3.06 27.77 -37.57
N LEU A 57 -2.33 26.70 -37.25
CA LEU A 57 -1.32 26.12 -38.12
C LEU A 57 -1.88 25.01 -39.03
N TYR A 58 -2.75 24.17 -38.50
CA TYR A 58 -3.22 22.94 -39.16
C TYR A 58 -4.73 22.90 -39.40
N GLY A 59 -5.45 23.96 -39.02
CA GLY A 59 -6.91 24.06 -39.12
C GLY A 59 -7.64 23.44 -37.93
N GLU A 60 -8.83 23.98 -37.63
CA GLU A 60 -9.62 23.60 -36.45
C GLU A 60 -9.95 22.10 -36.41
N LYS A 61 -10.33 21.52 -37.55
CA LYS A 61 -10.76 20.11 -37.64
C LYS A 61 -9.63 19.14 -37.26
N LYS A 62 -8.42 19.38 -37.75
CA LYS A 62 -7.25 18.53 -37.46
C LYS A 62 -6.75 18.74 -36.03
N SER A 63 -6.75 19.99 -35.55
CA SER A 63 -6.41 20.32 -34.16
C SER A 63 -7.35 19.61 -33.18
N ARG A 64 -8.66 19.80 -33.33
CA ARG A 64 -9.66 19.20 -32.44
C ARG A 64 -9.51 17.68 -32.36
N SER A 65 -9.30 16.99 -33.49
CA SER A 65 -9.06 15.54 -33.50
C SER A 65 -7.83 15.10 -32.70
N ILE A 66 -6.75 15.90 -32.69
CA ILE A 66 -5.53 15.60 -31.91
C ILE A 66 -5.78 15.84 -30.42
N PHE A 67 -6.44 16.95 -30.10
CA PHE A 67 -6.68 17.36 -28.71
C PHE A 67 -7.79 16.58 -28.02
N ASP A 68 -8.76 16.04 -28.76
CA ASP A 68 -9.76 15.13 -28.20
C ASP A 68 -9.12 13.80 -27.75
N LYS A 69 -8.11 13.31 -28.46
CA LYS A 69 -7.30 12.16 -28.03
C LYS A 69 -6.48 12.49 -26.78
N LEU A 70 -5.84 13.65 -26.75
CA LEU A 70 -5.10 14.10 -25.57
C LEU A 70 -6.01 14.23 -24.34
N ARG A 71 -7.20 14.82 -24.50
CA ARG A 71 -8.19 14.91 -23.42
C ARG A 71 -8.63 13.53 -22.94
N LYS A 72 -8.82 12.58 -23.86
CA LYS A 72 -9.17 11.19 -23.52
C LYS A 72 -8.06 10.52 -22.72
N GLU A 73 -6.79 10.67 -23.12
CA GLU A 73 -5.64 10.16 -22.35
C GLU A 73 -5.54 10.81 -20.97
N LEU A 74 -5.76 12.13 -20.87
CA LEU A 74 -5.77 12.83 -19.58
C LEU A 74 -6.93 12.36 -18.68
N ILE A 75 -8.11 12.11 -19.25
CA ILE A 75 -9.27 11.58 -18.52
C ILE A 75 -9.04 10.12 -18.11
N GLU A 76 -8.46 9.29 -18.98
CA GLU A 76 -8.12 7.89 -18.68
C GLU A 76 -7.04 7.81 -17.60
N TYR A 77 -6.08 8.74 -17.60
CA TYR A 77 -5.12 8.90 -16.51
C TYR A 77 -5.81 9.36 -15.21
N ASP A 78 -6.64 10.40 -15.25
CA ASP A 78 -7.41 10.87 -14.08
C ASP A 78 -8.33 9.76 -13.51
N THR A 79 -9.00 8.99 -14.37
CA THR A 79 -9.91 7.91 -13.94
C THR A 79 -9.18 6.65 -13.49
N PHE A 80 -8.04 6.30 -14.09
CA PHE A 80 -7.16 5.25 -13.56
C PHE A 80 -6.64 5.65 -12.18
N PHE A 81 -6.23 6.90 -12.03
CA PHE A 81 -5.71 7.46 -10.79
C PHE A 81 -6.80 7.51 -9.70
N ASP A 82 -7.97 8.07 -9.98
CA ASP A 82 -9.09 8.12 -9.03
C ASP A 82 -9.60 6.71 -8.64
N ARG A 83 -9.53 5.74 -9.56
CA ARG A 83 -9.91 4.33 -9.31
C ARG A 83 -8.83 3.53 -8.56
N PHE A 84 -7.57 3.97 -8.58
CA PHE A 84 -6.46 3.38 -7.80
C PHE A 84 -6.24 4.03 -6.42
N PHE A 85 -6.72 5.26 -6.22
CA PHE A 85 -6.27 6.12 -5.11
C PHE A 85 -7.44 6.73 -4.29
N GLY A 86 -8.52 6.01 -4.03
CA GLY A 86 -9.70 6.54 -3.31
C GLY A 86 -9.53 6.69 -1.79
N SER A 87 -8.72 5.84 -1.15
CA SER A 87 -8.34 5.88 0.28
C SER A 87 -6.81 6.07 0.40
N LYS A 88 -6.30 7.13 -0.26
CA LYS A 88 -4.91 7.32 -0.74
C LYS A 88 -3.78 6.83 0.16
N ILE A 89 -3.77 7.13 1.45
CA ILE A 89 -2.61 6.86 2.31
C ILE A 89 -2.57 5.38 2.72
N GLU A 90 -3.70 4.86 3.21
CA GLU A 90 -3.81 3.49 3.70
C GLU A 90 -3.80 2.49 2.52
N ASP A 91 -4.46 2.81 1.41
CA ASP A 91 -4.43 1.99 0.19
C ASP A 91 -3.03 1.92 -0.42
N THR A 92 -2.31 3.05 -0.51
CA THR A 92 -0.94 3.07 -1.03
C THR A 92 -0.02 2.23 -0.16
N LEU A 93 -0.20 2.32 1.16
CA LEU A 93 0.57 1.52 2.10
C LEU A 93 0.24 0.03 1.99
N ASN A 94 -1.04 -0.34 1.92
CA ASN A 94 -1.47 -1.74 1.75
C ASN A 94 -0.92 -2.34 0.45
N ASN A 95 -1.01 -1.61 -0.67
CA ASN A 95 -0.43 -2.04 -1.94
C ASN A 95 1.09 -2.24 -1.85
N PHE A 96 1.79 -1.37 -1.12
CA PHE A 96 3.23 -1.53 -0.89
C PHE A 96 3.53 -2.82 -0.11
N PHE A 97 2.76 -3.09 0.95
CA PHE A 97 2.89 -4.33 1.74
C PHE A 97 2.70 -5.57 0.87
N GLU A 98 1.73 -5.58 -0.04
CA GLU A 98 1.46 -6.69 -0.94
C GLU A 98 2.57 -6.90 -1.98
N MET A 99 3.15 -5.82 -2.51
CA MET A 99 4.15 -5.91 -3.58
C MET A 99 5.59 -6.07 -3.08
N LYS A 100 5.96 -5.36 -2.01
CA LYS A 100 7.34 -5.21 -1.54
C LYS A 100 7.56 -5.60 -0.08
N GLY A 101 6.48 -5.83 0.68
CA GLY A 101 6.56 -6.12 2.10
C GLY A 101 6.69 -4.86 2.96
N ILE A 102 7.32 -4.98 4.14
CA ILE A 102 7.34 -3.91 5.13
C ILE A 102 8.24 -2.76 4.68
N PRO A 103 7.70 -1.53 4.52
CA PRO A 103 8.48 -0.40 4.02
C PRO A 103 9.59 0.01 4.99
N ARG A 104 10.76 0.34 4.44
CA ARG A 104 11.89 0.95 5.15
C ARG A 104 11.61 2.40 5.48
N GLY A 105 12.38 2.98 6.39
CA GLY A 105 12.30 4.40 6.71
C GLY A 105 12.48 5.31 5.48
N THR A 106 13.44 4.97 4.62
CA THR A 106 13.66 5.63 3.32
C THR A 106 12.48 5.45 2.37
N GLU A 107 11.93 4.24 2.25
CA GLU A 107 10.75 3.98 1.40
C GLU A 107 9.50 4.72 1.91
N ILE A 108 9.33 4.90 3.24
CA ILE A 108 8.27 5.74 3.79
C ILE A 108 8.44 7.20 3.36
N GLN A 109 9.67 7.72 3.31
CA GLN A 109 9.93 9.08 2.81
C GLN A 109 9.56 9.18 1.34
N GLU A 110 9.94 8.19 0.53
CA GLU A 110 9.57 8.13 -0.89
C GLU A 110 8.05 8.07 -1.08
N ILE A 111 7.34 7.26 -0.30
CA ILE A 111 5.86 7.19 -0.32
C ILE A 111 5.25 8.53 0.09
N ALA A 112 5.78 9.20 1.12
CA ALA A 112 5.30 10.50 1.55
C ALA A 112 5.49 11.57 0.46
N MET A 113 6.69 11.65 -0.13
CA MET A 113 6.98 12.57 -1.25
C MET A 113 6.08 12.28 -2.45
N PHE A 114 5.85 11.00 -2.76
CA PHE A 114 4.92 10.58 -3.80
C PHE A 114 3.50 11.06 -3.49
N LEU A 115 2.98 10.82 -2.28
CA LEU A 115 1.63 11.24 -1.89
C LEU A 115 1.45 12.76 -1.92
N ILE A 116 2.46 13.54 -1.49
CA ILE A 116 2.46 15.01 -1.57
C ILE A 116 2.43 15.48 -3.02
N SER A 117 3.30 14.91 -3.86
CA SER A 117 3.34 15.20 -5.31
C SER A 117 2.03 14.85 -6.01
N ASN A 118 1.26 13.93 -5.43
CA ASN A 118 -0.06 13.49 -5.86
C ASN A 118 -1.23 14.24 -5.21
N GLY A 119 -0.95 15.38 -4.59
CA GLY A 119 -1.96 16.31 -4.08
C GLY A 119 -2.37 16.11 -2.62
N CYS A 120 -1.66 15.29 -1.85
CA CYS A 120 -1.84 15.25 -0.41
C CYS A 120 -1.40 16.59 0.21
N GLN A 121 -2.30 17.26 0.92
CA GLN A 121 -2.05 18.57 1.53
C GLN A 121 -1.42 18.51 2.93
N GLU A 122 -1.16 17.30 3.46
CA GLU A 122 -0.46 17.17 4.73
C GLU A 122 1.02 17.56 4.58
N SER A 123 1.59 18.12 5.65
CA SER A 123 3.03 18.38 5.67
C SER A 123 3.80 17.06 5.63
N GLU A 124 4.95 17.06 4.94
CA GLU A 124 5.78 15.87 4.77
C GLU A 124 6.08 15.16 6.10
N LYS A 125 6.45 15.94 7.12
CA LYS A 125 6.73 15.42 8.45
C LYS A 125 5.51 14.70 9.05
N LYS A 126 4.31 15.31 8.96
CA LYS A 126 3.08 14.73 9.49
C LYS A 126 2.71 13.46 8.72
N LEU A 127 2.85 13.49 7.40
CA LEU A 127 2.54 12.36 6.54
C LEU A 127 3.47 11.16 6.78
N ILE A 128 4.77 11.41 6.95
CA ILE A 128 5.75 10.38 7.34
C ILE A 128 5.35 9.75 8.69
N GLU A 129 4.99 10.56 9.68
CA GLU A 129 4.52 10.07 10.98
C GLU A 129 3.24 9.23 10.83
N THR A 130 2.26 9.70 10.05
CA THR A 130 1.03 8.96 9.74
C THR A 130 1.33 7.62 9.07
N LEU A 131 2.17 7.59 8.03
CA LEU A 131 2.56 6.36 7.34
C LEU A 131 3.27 5.37 8.27
N LYS A 132 4.17 5.86 9.14
CA LYS A 132 4.82 5.02 10.15
C LYS A 132 3.80 4.42 11.11
N GLN A 133 2.83 5.20 11.57
CA GLN A 133 1.78 4.71 12.46
C GLN A 133 0.87 3.68 11.79
N LEU A 134 0.42 3.94 10.56
CA LEU A 134 -0.37 2.98 9.79
C LEU A 134 0.40 1.68 9.54
N THR A 135 1.70 1.78 9.25
CA THR A 135 2.58 0.61 9.10
C THR A 135 2.60 -0.22 10.38
N LYS A 136 2.76 0.44 11.53
CA LYS A 136 2.73 -0.23 12.84
C LYS A 136 1.40 -0.91 13.11
N LEU A 137 0.29 -0.21 12.87
CA LEU A 137 -1.06 -0.74 13.06
C LEU A 137 -1.28 -1.99 12.19
N ARG A 138 -0.84 -1.95 10.93
CA ARG A 138 -0.91 -3.11 10.04
C ARG A 138 -0.09 -4.29 10.57
N ILE A 139 1.15 -4.04 10.98
CA ILE A 139 2.01 -5.08 11.58
C ILE A 139 1.36 -5.69 12.84
N ILE A 140 0.78 -4.85 13.70
CA ILE A 140 0.07 -5.31 14.90
C ILE A 140 -1.12 -6.20 14.52
N HIS A 141 -1.92 -5.77 13.54
CA HIS A 141 -3.07 -6.52 13.03
C HIS A 141 -2.64 -7.90 12.51
N ASP A 142 -1.61 -7.94 11.65
CA ASP A 142 -1.14 -9.17 11.01
C ASP A 142 -0.52 -10.14 12.04
N LEU A 143 0.26 -9.61 13.01
CA LEU A 143 0.81 -10.42 14.11
C LEU A 143 -0.29 -10.97 15.03
N LYS A 144 -1.28 -10.15 15.41
CA LYS A 144 -2.44 -10.61 16.21
C LYS A 144 -3.21 -11.71 15.46
N GLY A 145 -3.45 -11.52 14.16
CA GLY A 145 -4.11 -12.51 13.31
C GLY A 145 -3.34 -13.82 13.22
N SER A 146 -2.02 -13.76 13.02
CA SER A 146 -1.16 -14.94 12.97
C SER A 146 -1.10 -15.68 14.31
N ILE A 147 -0.97 -14.97 15.44
CA ILE A 147 -1.02 -15.57 16.79
C ILE A 147 -2.36 -16.27 16.98
N LEU A 148 -3.47 -15.61 16.64
CA LEU A 148 -4.80 -16.19 16.77
C LEU A 148 -4.96 -17.47 15.96
N ASN A 149 -4.52 -17.48 14.70
CA ASN A 149 -4.59 -18.67 13.86
C ASN A 149 -3.78 -19.84 14.46
N SER A 150 -2.60 -19.55 15.02
CA SER A 150 -1.80 -20.56 15.72
C SER A 150 -2.49 -21.11 16.97
N GLU A 151 -3.18 -20.26 17.73
CA GLU A 151 -3.94 -20.66 18.92
C GLU A 151 -5.16 -21.50 18.55
N ILE A 152 -5.89 -21.15 17.49
CA ILE A 152 -7.01 -21.95 16.95
C ILE A 152 -6.52 -23.33 16.52
N LYS A 153 -5.40 -23.38 15.78
CA LYS A 153 -4.80 -24.66 15.36
C LYS A 153 -4.44 -25.54 16.57
N SER A 154 -3.79 -24.96 17.58
CA SER A 154 -3.43 -25.65 18.83
C SER A 154 -4.65 -26.12 19.62
N PHE A 155 -5.71 -25.31 19.66
CA PHE A 155 -6.98 -25.69 20.28
C PHE A 155 -7.59 -26.90 19.59
N LEU A 156 -7.66 -26.91 18.26
CA LEU A 156 -8.22 -28.00 17.46
C LEU A 156 -7.35 -29.26 17.45
N ASP A 157 -6.03 -29.12 17.65
CA ASP A 157 -5.11 -30.27 17.81
C ASP A 157 -5.36 -30.99 19.15
N LYS A 158 -5.68 -30.25 20.21
CA LYS A 158 -5.97 -30.80 21.54
C LYS A 158 -7.42 -31.28 21.68
N ASN A 159 -8.35 -30.61 21.01
CA ASN A 159 -9.79 -30.84 21.10
C ASN A 159 -10.36 -31.12 19.70
N SER A 160 -10.11 -32.31 19.18
CA SER A 160 -10.61 -32.74 17.87
C SER A 160 -12.14 -32.86 17.81
N GLN A 161 -12.77 -33.06 18.98
CA GLN A 161 -14.22 -32.99 19.20
C GLN A 161 -14.46 -32.02 20.36
N TYR A 162 -14.66 -30.74 20.05
CA TYR A 162 -14.95 -29.72 21.05
C TYR A 162 -16.46 -29.56 21.26
N SER A 163 -16.85 -29.25 22.49
CA SER A 163 -18.19 -28.80 22.86
C SER A 163 -18.32 -27.28 22.77
N GLU A 164 -19.53 -26.74 22.87
CA GLU A 164 -19.73 -25.29 22.96
C GLU A 164 -19.04 -24.69 24.20
N SER A 165 -19.03 -25.40 25.32
CA SER A 165 -18.31 -24.96 26.52
C SER A 165 -16.81 -24.83 26.30
N ASP A 166 -16.19 -25.70 25.50
CA ASP A 166 -14.75 -25.61 25.20
C ASP A 166 -14.44 -24.36 24.37
N ILE A 167 -15.34 -23.98 23.45
CA ILE A 167 -15.23 -22.76 22.65
C ILE A 167 -15.32 -21.53 23.56
N GLU A 168 -16.26 -21.49 24.49
CA GLU A 168 -16.41 -20.35 25.42
C GLU A 168 -15.18 -20.18 26.31
N ILE A 169 -14.63 -21.29 26.82
CA ILE A 169 -13.36 -21.27 27.58
C ILE A 169 -12.25 -20.70 26.71
N PHE A 170 -12.11 -21.18 25.47
CA PHE A 170 -11.09 -20.71 24.54
C PHE A 170 -11.25 -19.21 24.20
N ILE A 171 -12.47 -18.72 23.94
CA ILE A 171 -12.76 -17.30 23.71
C ILE A 171 -12.30 -16.46 24.91
N ASN A 172 -12.63 -16.90 26.13
CA ASN A 172 -12.23 -16.20 27.35
C ASN A 172 -10.71 -16.17 27.54
N GLU A 173 -10.01 -17.24 27.17
CA GLU A 173 -8.54 -17.25 27.15
C GLU A 173 -7.95 -16.28 26.12
N MET A 174 -8.53 -16.20 24.91
CA MET A 174 -8.08 -15.24 23.88
C MET A 174 -8.27 -13.78 24.31
N LYS A 175 -9.41 -13.47 24.95
CA LYS A 175 -9.67 -12.14 25.53
C LYS A 175 -8.65 -11.78 26.62
N LYS A 176 -8.31 -12.72 27.50
CA LYS A 176 -7.24 -12.51 28.52
C LYS A 176 -5.88 -12.23 27.89
N LYS A 177 -5.59 -12.80 26.71
CA LYS A 177 -4.37 -12.54 25.93
C LYS A 177 -4.38 -11.17 25.21
N LYS A 178 -5.44 -10.36 25.36
CA LYS A 178 -5.63 -9.05 24.71
C LYS A 178 -5.57 -9.11 23.18
N LEU A 179 -6.00 -10.23 22.61
CA LEU A 179 -6.31 -10.29 21.19
C LEU A 179 -7.72 -9.73 21.05
N GLU A 180 -7.85 -8.48 20.60
CA GLU A 180 -9.14 -7.84 20.33
C GLU A 180 -9.84 -8.61 19.22
N ILE A 181 -10.80 -9.45 19.59
CA ILE A 181 -11.50 -10.33 18.67
C ILE A 181 -12.99 -10.28 19.00
N ASN A 182 -13.80 -10.17 17.96
CA ASN A 182 -15.25 -10.36 18.04
C ASN A 182 -15.55 -11.85 18.21
N ASP A 183 -16.36 -12.20 19.21
CA ASP A 183 -16.70 -13.60 19.53
C ASP A 183 -17.33 -14.36 18.35
N ILE A 184 -18.11 -13.66 17.51
CA ILE A 184 -18.73 -14.23 16.31
C ILE A 184 -17.65 -14.57 15.28
N ASP A 185 -16.75 -13.62 14.99
CA ASP A 185 -15.61 -13.83 14.09
C ASP A 185 -14.72 -14.97 14.56
N LEU A 186 -14.53 -15.13 15.88
CA LEU A 186 -13.70 -16.18 16.43
C LEU A 186 -14.33 -17.56 16.22
N LYS A 187 -15.63 -17.70 16.48
CA LYS A 187 -16.38 -18.93 16.23
C LYS A 187 -16.32 -19.31 14.74
N ASP A 188 -16.51 -18.34 13.85
CA ASP A 188 -16.42 -18.56 12.41
C ASP A 188 -15.02 -18.99 11.96
N LYS A 189 -13.96 -18.38 12.52
CA LYS A 189 -12.57 -18.79 12.24
C LYS A 189 -12.25 -20.21 12.73
N ILE A 190 -12.73 -20.59 13.91
CA ILE A 190 -12.57 -21.95 14.44
C ILE A 190 -13.27 -22.96 13.53
N GLU A 191 -14.52 -22.68 13.15
CA GLU A 191 -15.30 -23.58 12.29
C GLU A 191 -14.70 -23.68 10.88
N LYS A 192 -14.24 -22.56 10.31
CA LYS A 192 -13.55 -22.54 9.02
C LYS A 192 -12.28 -23.41 9.04
N GLU A 193 -11.45 -23.30 10.07
CA GLU A 193 -10.26 -24.14 10.23
C GLU A 193 -10.63 -25.61 10.44
N ARG A 194 -11.67 -25.91 11.23
CA ARG A 194 -12.17 -27.28 11.41
C ARG A 194 -12.61 -27.91 10.08
N LEU A 195 -13.40 -27.18 9.30
CA LEU A 195 -13.84 -27.62 7.98
C LEU A 195 -12.66 -27.77 7.03
N PHE A 196 -11.72 -26.82 7.04
CA PHE A 196 -10.49 -26.90 6.25
C PHE A 196 -9.71 -28.19 6.56
N ARG A 197 -9.50 -28.51 7.84
CA ARG A 197 -8.86 -29.77 8.26
C ARG A 197 -9.64 -31.01 7.81
N LYS A 198 -10.97 -30.96 7.87
CA LYS A 198 -11.84 -32.07 7.47
C LYS A 198 -11.75 -32.38 5.97
N PHE A 199 -11.59 -31.36 5.12
CA PHE A 199 -11.69 -31.52 3.66
C PHE A 199 -10.34 -31.40 2.91
N ASN A 200 -9.32 -30.74 3.47
CA ASN A 200 -8.07 -30.41 2.78
C ASN A 200 -6.81 -30.97 3.47
N TYR A 201 -6.90 -32.16 4.10
CA TYR A 201 -5.82 -32.72 4.93
C TYR A 201 -4.47 -32.91 4.19
N MET A 202 -4.48 -33.01 2.85
CA MET A 202 -3.28 -33.25 2.03
C MET A 202 -2.64 -31.99 1.43
N GLU A 203 -3.35 -30.85 1.42
CA GLU A 203 -2.86 -29.57 0.89
C GLU A 203 -2.88 -28.52 2.02
N ARG A 204 -2.02 -28.71 3.03
CA ARG A 204 -1.72 -27.59 3.94
C ARG A 204 -1.02 -26.52 3.11
N LYS A 205 -1.72 -25.44 2.79
CA LYS A 205 -1.10 -24.24 2.24
C LYS A 205 -0.15 -23.64 3.28
N GLU A 206 1.13 -24.02 3.21
CA GLU A 206 2.24 -23.34 3.90
C GLU A 206 2.43 -21.89 3.39
N ASP A 207 1.87 -21.56 2.22
CA ASP A 207 2.13 -20.33 1.47
C ASP A 207 1.82 -19.00 2.19
N GLU A 208 0.77 -18.91 3.03
CA GLU A 208 0.41 -17.62 3.65
C GLU A 208 1.20 -17.35 4.95
N GLU A 209 1.42 -18.38 5.77
CA GLU A 209 2.19 -18.24 7.00
C GLU A 209 3.68 -18.08 6.70
N GLU A 210 4.21 -18.75 5.68
CA GLU A 210 5.59 -18.60 5.24
C GLU A 210 5.86 -17.21 4.64
N LYS A 211 4.90 -16.64 3.88
CA LYS A 211 4.98 -15.24 3.39
C LYS A 211 5.08 -14.22 4.51
N ILE A 212 4.23 -14.37 5.54
CA ILE A 212 4.27 -13.53 6.75
C ILE A 212 5.65 -13.63 7.38
N VAL A 213 6.13 -14.84 7.67
CA VAL A 213 7.45 -15.05 8.30
C VAL A 213 8.57 -14.40 7.48
N ASN A 214 8.61 -14.63 6.17
CA ASN A 214 9.63 -14.09 5.29
C ASN A 214 9.61 -12.54 5.26
N GLN A 215 8.43 -11.93 5.31
CA GLN A 215 8.29 -10.46 5.39
C GLN A 215 8.80 -9.89 6.71
N TYR A 216 8.54 -10.57 7.84
CA TYR A 216 8.96 -10.08 9.17
C TYR A 216 10.43 -10.39 9.49
N VAL A 217 11.04 -11.42 8.90
CA VAL A 217 12.48 -11.72 9.04
C VAL A 217 13.35 -10.56 8.57
N ALA A 218 12.91 -9.81 7.56
CA ALA A 218 13.64 -8.64 7.04
C ALA A 218 13.90 -7.56 8.11
N LEU A 219 13.03 -7.45 9.13
CA LEU A 219 13.17 -6.50 10.24
C LEU A 219 14.40 -6.80 11.13
N PHE A 220 14.90 -8.03 11.11
CA PHE A 220 16.04 -8.47 11.92
C PHE A 220 17.37 -8.45 11.16
N ASN A 221 17.37 -7.98 9.91
CA ASN A 221 18.60 -7.80 9.17
C ASN A 221 19.43 -6.67 9.79
N SER A 222 20.58 -7.01 10.37
CA SER A 222 21.47 -6.06 11.06
C SER A 222 21.92 -4.90 10.17
N LYS A 223 22.01 -5.11 8.85
CA LYS A 223 22.34 -4.06 7.87
C LYS A 223 21.23 -3.03 7.68
N LEU A 224 19.98 -3.40 7.97
CA LEU A 224 18.78 -2.56 7.81
C LEU A 224 18.22 -2.07 9.15
N LYS A 225 18.92 -2.32 10.26
CA LYS A 225 18.43 -2.01 11.62
C LYS A 225 18.01 -0.54 11.78
N LYS A 226 18.75 0.41 11.19
CA LYS A 226 18.41 1.84 11.24
C LYS A 226 17.15 2.18 10.43
N GLU A 227 16.94 1.50 9.30
CA GLU A 227 15.77 1.71 8.43
C GLU A 227 14.47 1.27 9.10
N TYR A 228 14.53 0.26 9.97
CA TYR A 228 13.37 -0.28 10.68
C TYR A 228 13.25 0.19 12.14
N GLU A 229 14.09 1.13 12.57
CA GLU A 229 14.11 1.59 13.97
C GLU A 229 12.75 2.07 14.45
N TYR A 230 11.96 2.69 13.57
CA TYR A 230 10.61 3.15 13.90
C TYR A 230 9.63 2.01 14.25
N ILE A 231 9.89 0.77 13.80
CA ILE A 231 9.14 -0.45 14.15
C ILE A 231 9.83 -1.18 15.30
N THR A 232 11.15 -1.39 15.22
CA THR A 232 11.90 -2.23 16.16
C THR A 232 12.18 -1.55 17.51
N SER A 233 11.77 -0.29 17.68
CA SER A 233 11.72 0.41 18.97
C SER A 233 10.36 0.31 19.66
N ASP A 234 9.34 -0.21 18.97
CA ASP A 234 7.98 -0.29 19.46
C ASP A 234 7.78 -1.53 20.35
N THR A 235 7.58 -1.31 21.66
CA THR A 235 7.51 -2.38 22.65
C THR A 235 6.35 -3.34 22.43
N ASP A 236 5.22 -2.85 21.90
CA ASP A 236 4.04 -3.66 21.66
C ASP A 236 4.26 -4.60 20.48
N ILE A 237 4.85 -4.08 19.40
CA ILE A 237 5.24 -4.88 18.25
C ILE A 237 6.26 -5.95 18.65
N ILE A 238 7.31 -5.58 19.40
CA ILE A 238 8.33 -6.54 19.88
C ILE A 238 7.68 -7.65 20.74
N SER A 239 6.76 -7.27 21.63
CA SER A 239 6.02 -8.21 22.48
C SER A 239 5.19 -9.19 21.64
N LEU A 240 4.50 -8.71 20.62
CA LEU A 240 3.73 -9.55 19.70
C LEU A 240 4.64 -10.46 18.87
N MET A 241 5.77 -9.96 18.36
CA MET A 241 6.75 -10.78 17.62
C MET A 241 7.31 -11.92 18.47
N LYS A 242 7.56 -11.70 19.77
CA LYS A 242 8.01 -12.77 20.68
C LYS A 242 6.94 -13.82 20.97
N LYS A 243 5.66 -13.43 20.91
CA LYS A 243 4.50 -14.33 21.10
C LYS A 243 4.13 -15.08 19.83
N ASN A 244 4.48 -14.54 18.66
CA ASN A 244 4.26 -15.21 17.39
C ASN A 244 5.14 -16.46 17.28
N HIS A 245 4.51 -17.62 17.09
CA HIS A 245 5.16 -18.93 17.11
C HIS A 245 6.36 -19.02 16.16
N TYR A 246 6.20 -18.52 14.93
CA TYR A 246 7.22 -18.65 13.90
C TYR A 246 8.39 -17.68 14.10
N LEU A 247 8.11 -16.45 14.51
CA LEU A 247 9.14 -15.49 14.87
C LEU A 247 9.89 -15.92 16.14
N TYR A 248 9.20 -16.52 17.12
CA TYR A 248 9.85 -17.14 18.27
C TYR A 248 10.84 -18.24 17.85
N LEU A 249 10.48 -19.11 16.90
CA LEU A 249 11.39 -20.13 16.37
C LEU A 249 12.59 -19.52 15.64
N TYR A 250 12.38 -18.43 14.88
CA TYR A 250 13.47 -17.66 14.29
C TYR A 250 14.41 -17.12 15.36
N PHE A 251 13.89 -16.41 16.37
CA PHE A 251 14.69 -15.92 17.49
C PHE A 251 15.44 -17.06 18.18
N LYS A 252 14.79 -18.20 18.46
CA LYS A 252 15.42 -19.35 19.12
C LYS A 252 16.56 -19.96 18.30
N ARG A 253 16.45 -20.01 16.96
CA ARG A 253 17.51 -20.50 16.06
C ARG A 253 18.71 -19.55 15.95
N TYR A 254 18.47 -18.24 15.99
CA TYR A 254 19.53 -17.23 15.86
C TYR A 254 20.07 -16.69 17.20
N SER A 255 19.44 -17.02 18.33
CA SER A 255 19.95 -16.72 19.70
C SER A 255 21.14 -17.60 20.13
N ILE A 256 21.70 -18.41 19.23
CA ILE A 256 22.98 -19.10 19.46
C ILE A 256 24.18 -18.17 19.18
N ASN A 257 23.96 -16.97 18.61
CA ASN A 257 25.02 -15.97 18.40
C ASN A 257 24.55 -14.54 18.73
N LEU A 258 24.20 -14.28 19.99
CA LEU A 258 24.16 -12.93 20.58
C LEU A 258 25.17 -12.86 21.71
#